data_AF-A0A7X3YA47-F1
#
_entry.id   AF-A0A7X3YA47-F1
#
_cell.length_a   1.000
_cell.length_b   1.000
_cell.length_c   1.000
_cell.angle_alpha   90.00
_cell.angle_beta   90.00
_cell.angle_gamma   90.00
#
_symmetry.space_group_name_H-M   'P 1'
#
loop_
_entity.id
_entity.type
_entity.pdbx_description
1 polymer ?
#
loop_
_entity_poly.entity_id
_entity_poly.type
_entity_poly.pdbx_seq_one_letter_code
_entity_poly.pdbx_strand_id
1 'polypeptide(L)'
;MEGTEGGRELTRVLIGNEAWLDMAAAEADVTAAARRLVARSPEVGAIVLECANMAPYAAAVRRETGLPVHDIYSFISWVHSGFADAH
;
A
#
# COMPACT_ATOMS: atom_id res chain seq x y z
N MET A 1 -4.77 -5.27 11.07
CA MET A 1 -4.86 -5.46 9.61
C MET A 1 -6.17 -4.86 9.12
N GLU A 2 -6.13 -4.29 7.91
CA GLU A 2 -7.29 -3.72 7.22
C GLU A 2 -7.07 -3.94 5.72
N GLY A 3 -8.14 -4.28 4.99
CA GLY A 3 -8.09 -4.55 3.56
C GLY A 3 -8.99 -3.61 2.75
N THR A 4 -9.03 -3.84 1.44
CA THR A 4 -9.81 -3.03 0.48
C THR A 4 -11.15 -3.66 0.11
N GLU A 5 -11.59 -4.68 0.84
CA GLU A 5 -12.89 -5.33 0.63
C GLU A 5 -14.04 -4.32 0.77
N GLY A 6 -15.02 -4.41 -0.13
CA GLY A 6 -16.11 -3.43 -0.23
C GLY A 6 -15.69 -2.09 -0.85
N GLY A 7 -14.42 -1.94 -1.24
CA GLY A 7 -13.94 -0.85 -2.09
C GLY A 7 -14.47 -0.95 -3.51
N ARG A 8 -14.16 0.07 -4.32
CA ARG A 8 -14.74 0.26 -5.65
C ARG A 8 -13.99 -0.53 -6.73
N GLU A 9 -12.69 -0.67 -6.61
CA GLU A 9 -11.80 -1.00 -7.72
C GLU A 9 -10.77 -2.08 -7.40
N LEU A 10 -9.91 -1.89 -6.39
CA LEU A 10 -8.70 -2.71 -6.25
C LEU A 10 -9.03 -4.20 -6.08
N THR A 11 -9.86 -4.53 -5.10
CA THR A 11 -10.26 -5.93 -4.84
C THR A 11 -11.07 -6.49 -6.01
N ARG A 12 -11.99 -5.70 -6.58
CA ARG A 12 -12.85 -6.12 -7.70
C ARG A 12 -12.02 -6.54 -8.91
N VAL A 13 -11.09 -5.70 -9.33
CA VAL A 13 -10.27 -5.92 -10.54
C VAL A 13 -9.23 -7.03 -10.31
N LEU A 14 -8.51 -7.00 -9.19
CA LEU A 14 -7.42 -7.96 -8.96
C LEU A 14 -7.94 -9.37 -8.68
N ILE A 15 -9.00 -9.52 -7.88
CA ILE A 15 -9.60 -10.84 -7.61
C ILE A 15 -10.47 -11.30 -8.79
N GLY A 16 -11.13 -10.37 -9.48
CA GLY A 16 -11.90 -10.65 -10.69
C GLY A 16 -11.06 -10.93 -11.94
N ASN A 17 -9.73 -10.77 -11.85
CA ASN A 17 -8.79 -10.91 -12.97
C ASN A 17 -9.20 -10.09 -14.20
N GLU A 18 -9.61 -8.85 -13.97
CA GLU A 18 -10.01 -7.94 -15.05
C GLU A 18 -8.79 -7.30 -15.71
N ALA A 19 -8.93 -6.98 -17.00
CA ALA A 19 -7.81 -6.50 -17.82
C ALA A 19 -7.38 -5.06 -17.51
N TRP A 20 -8.26 -4.26 -16.93
CA TRP A 20 -8.05 -2.82 -16.74
C TRP A 20 -8.42 -2.40 -15.33
N LEU A 21 -7.57 -1.54 -14.75
CA LEU A 21 -7.72 -0.99 -13.43
C LEU A 21 -7.74 0.53 -13.51
N ASP A 22 -8.75 1.15 -12.90
CA ASP A 22 -8.74 2.59 -12.65
C ASP A 22 -7.80 2.89 -11.47
N MET A 23 -6.62 3.42 -11.78
CA MET A 23 -5.59 3.73 -10.80
C MET A 23 -6.06 4.70 -9.71
N ALA A 24 -6.90 5.68 -10.06
CA ALA A 24 -7.38 6.66 -9.10
C ALA A 24 -8.41 6.05 -8.12
N ALA A 25 -9.29 5.19 -8.64
CA ALA A 25 -10.23 4.46 -7.80
C ALA A 25 -9.52 3.44 -6.88
N ALA A 26 -8.50 2.76 -7.39
CA ALA A 26 -7.69 1.86 -6.58
C ALA A 26 -6.87 2.60 -5.50
N GLU A 27 -6.28 3.78 -5.81
CA GLU A 27 -5.63 4.63 -4.79
C GLU A 27 -6.62 5.03 -3.69
N ALA A 28 -7.85 5.39 -4.07
CA ALA A 28 -8.89 5.74 -3.11
C ALA A 28 -9.25 4.56 -2.19
N ASP A 29 -9.33 3.34 -2.72
CA ASP A 29 -9.58 2.14 -1.91
C ASP A 29 -8.47 1.89 -0.88
N VAL A 30 -7.21 1.93 -1.33
CA VAL A 30 -6.04 1.66 -0.47
C VAL A 30 -5.89 2.74 0.60
N THR A 31 -6.04 4.02 0.25
CA THR A 31 -5.95 5.12 1.22
C THR A 31 -7.12 5.11 2.20
N ALA A 32 -8.33 4.75 1.76
CA ALA A 32 -9.47 4.58 2.67
C ALA A 32 -9.22 3.45 3.68
N ALA A 33 -8.69 2.31 3.23
CA ALA A 33 -8.29 1.21 4.12
C ALA A 33 -7.23 1.66 5.14
N ALA A 34 -6.20 2.38 4.69
CA ALA A 34 -5.16 2.89 5.59
C ALA A 34 -5.73 3.86 6.63
N ARG A 35 -6.63 4.78 6.25
CA ARG A 35 -7.30 5.69 7.19
C ARG A 35 -8.14 4.94 8.22
N ARG A 36 -8.88 3.89 7.81
CA ARG A 36 -9.64 3.04 8.73
C ARG A 36 -8.73 2.29 9.71
N LEU A 37 -7.58 1.80 9.25
CA LEU A 37 -6.59 1.16 10.11
C LEU A 37 -6.10 2.11 11.20
N VAL A 38 -5.66 3.32 10.83
CA VAL A 38 -5.15 4.32 11.78
C VAL A 38 -6.24 4.78 12.75
N ALA A 39 -7.46 4.99 12.28
CA ALA A 39 -8.58 5.39 13.13
C ALA A 39 -8.93 4.33 14.19
N ARG A 40 -8.77 3.04 13.87
CA ARG A 40 -9.04 1.92 14.77
C ARG A 40 -7.90 1.59 15.73
N SER A 41 -6.67 1.89 15.34
CA SER A 41 -5.46 1.60 16.12
C SER A 41 -4.56 2.83 16.14
N PRO A 42 -4.86 3.84 16.98
CA PRO A 42 -4.10 5.09 17.05
C PRO A 42 -2.63 4.91 17.45
N GLU A 43 -2.28 3.77 18.05
CA GLU A 43 -0.92 3.39 18.43
C GLU A 43 -0.05 2.88 17.26
N VAL A 44 -0.63 2.71 16.06
CA VAL A 44 0.12 2.26 14.87
C VAL A 44 1.20 3.27 14.51
N GLY A 45 2.46 2.83 14.57
CA GLY A 45 3.63 3.65 14.25
C GLY A 45 4.12 3.56 12.79
N ALA A 46 3.67 2.55 12.03
CA ALA A 46 4.01 2.33 10.63
C ALA A 46 3.01 1.40 9.96
N ILE A 47 2.92 1.46 8.62
CA ILE A 47 2.04 0.62 7.80
C ILE A 47 2.91 -0.26 6.89
N VAL A 48 2.54 -1.54 6.78
CA VAL A 48 3.11 -2.45 5.79
C VAL A 48 2.03 -2.77 4.76
N LEU A 49 2.29 -2.47 3.49
CA LEU A 49 1.47 -2.92 2.38
C LEU A 49 1.93 -4.31 1.97
N GLU A 50 1.17 -5.32 2.41
CA GLU A 50 1.55 -6.73 2.25
C GLU A 50 1.35 -7.24 0.82
N CYS A 51 0.30 -6.78 0.13
CA CYS A 51 0.07 -7.12 -1.26
C CYS A 51 1.00 -6.32 -2.19
N ALA A 52 1.74 -7.02 -3.06
CA ALA A 52 2.65 -6.39 -4.02
C ALA A 52 1.93 -5.39 -4.97
N ASN A 53 0.65 -5.63 -5.28
CA ASN A 53 -0.15 -4.72 -6.11
C ASN A 53 -0.47 -3.39 -5.41
N MET A 54 -0.23 -3.26 -4.10
CA MET A 54 -0.45 -2.03 -3.36
C MET A 54 0.77 -1.10 -3.31
N ALA A 55 1.97 -1.61 -3.63
CA ALA A 55 3.21 -0.83 -3.60
C ALA A 55 3.14 0.50 -4.42
N PRO A 56 2.48 0.58 -5.60
CA PRO A 56 2.33 1.84 -6.32
C PRO A 56 1.65 2.96 -5.52
N TYR A 57 0.82 2.61 -4.53
CA TYR A 57 0.04 3.57 -3.74
C TYR A 57 0.71 3.95 -2.41
N ALA A 58 1.90 3.43 -2.11
CA ALA A 58 2.59 3.68 -0.84
C ALA A 58 2.83 5.18 -0.58
N ALA A 59 3.12 5.96 -1.62
CA ALA A 59 3.28 7.41 -1.49
C ALA A 59 1.98 8.12 -1.10
N ALA A 60 0.84 7.69 -1.66
CA ALA A 60 -0.46 8.22 -1.30
C ALA A 60 -0.82 7.88 0.14
N VAL A 61 -0.60 6.63 0.56
CA VAL A 61 -0.83 6.20 1.94
C VAL A 61 0.01 7.01 2.93
N ARG A 62 1.31 7.24 2.64
CA ARG A 62 2.16 8.10 3.48
C ARG A 62 1.59 9.50 3.61
N ARG A 63 1.18 10.10 2.50
CA ARG A 63 0.61 11.45 2.46
C ARG A 63 -0.66 11.55 3.30
N GLU A 64 -1.56 10.58 3.19
CA GLU A 64 -2.86 10.59 3.89
C GLU A 64 -2.76 10.26 5.38
N THR A 65 -1.79 9.43 5.78
CA THR A 65 -1.68 8.96 7.17
C THR A 65 -0.60 9.66 7.98
N GLY A 66 0.39 10.26 7.33
CA GLY A 66 1.59 10.82 7.98
C GLY A 66 2.52 9.76 8.56
N LEU A 67 2.26 8.47 8.32
CA LEU A 67 3.04 7.36 8.87
C LEU A 67 4.07 6.82 7.86
N PRO A 68 5.18 6.24 8.33
CA PRO A 68 6.04 5.41 7.50
C PRO A 68 5.24 4.28 6.83
N VAL A 69 5.47 4.08 5.54
CA VAL A 69 4.85 2.99 4.77
C VAL A 69 5.95 2.18 4.12
N HIS A 70 5.93 0.88 4.38
CA HIS A 70 6.83 -0.12 3.83
C HIS A 70 6.05 -1.09 2.94
N ASP A 71 6.76 -1.62 1.95
CA ASP A 71 6.24 -2.55 0.95
C ASP A 71 7.41 -3.37 0.36
N ILE A 72 7.09 -4.33 -0.50
CA ILE A 72 8.10 -5.18 -1.14
C ILE A 72 9.14 -4.39 -1.95
N TYR A 73 8.75 -3.29 -2.59
CA TYR A 73 9.67 -2.47 -3.39
C TYR A 73 10.68 -1.74 -2.51
N SER A 74 10.22 -1.14 -1.41
CA SER A 74 11.08 -0.48 -0.43
C SER A 74 12.07 -1.47 0.21
N PHE A 75 11.62 -2.70 0.47
CA PHE A 75 12.47 -3.75 1.01
C PHE A 75 13.56 -4.17 0.01
N ILE A 76 13.19 -4.45 -1.24
CA ILE A 76 14.15 -4.82 -2.30
C ILE A 76 15.15 -3.68 -2.53
N SER A 77 14.68 -2.44 -2.56
CA SER A 77 15.55 -1.27 -2.74
C SER A 77 16.58 -1.16 -1.62
N TRP A 78 16.16 -1.36 -0.37
CA TRP A 78 17.05 -1.37 0.79
C TRP A 78 18.09 -2.50 0.73
N VAL A 79 17.66 -3.72 0.40
CA VAL A 79 18.58 -4.87 0.23
C VAL A 79 19.59 -4.59 -0.88
N HIS A 80 19.12 -4.11 -2.03
CA HIS A 80 19.97 -3.80 -3.17
C HIS A 80 21.02 -2.73 -2.84
N SER A 81 20.63 -1.65 -2.13
CA SER A 81 21.60 -0.62 -1.72
C SER A 81 22.70 -1.16 -0.82
N GLY A 82 22.39 -2.11 0.07
CA GLY A 82 23.39 -2.73 0.94
C GLY A 82 24.46 -3.54 0.20
N PHE A 83 24.19 -3.97 -1.03
CA PHE A 83 25.16 -4.65 -1.89
C PHE A 83 25.87 -3.70 -2.86
N ALA A 84 25.19 -2.65 -3.33
CA ALA A 84 25.73 -1.70 -4.30
C ALA A 84 26.89 -0.86 -3.74
N ASP A 85 26.89 -0.59 -2.43
CA ASP A 85 27.93 0.20 -1.75
C ASP A 85 29.18 -0.62 -1.37
N ALA A 86 29.23 -1.90 -1.71
CA ALA A 86 30.35 -2.80 -1.38
C ALA A 86 31.47 -2.85 -2.44
N HIS A 87 31.52 -1.88 -3.36
CA HIS A 87 32.53 -1.75 -4.42
C HIS A 87 33.25 -0.40 -4.41
#